data_AF-A0A7J3KFF4-F1
#
_entry.id   AF-A0A7J3KFF4-F1
#
_cell.length_a   1.000
_cell.length_b   1.000
_cell.length_c   1.000
_cell.angle_alpha   90.00
_cell.angle_beta   90.00
_cell.angle_gamma   90.00
#
_symmetry.space_group_name_H-M   'P 1'
#
loop_
_entity.id
_entity.type
_entity.pdbx_description
1 polymer ?
#
loop_
_entity_poly.entity_id
_entity_poly.type
_entity_poly.pdbx_seq_one_letter_code
_entity_poly.pdbx_strand_id
1 'polypeptide(L)'
;MEIISIINEIISQYGIFILALFVLFILILKIVAKIILRAVLIIISSVIFPFFSKKFFGIPQEITIQTILSFVILGFIILGVYYFLKILWKISETIANTIEKISEKEKCKKK
;
A
#
# COMPACT_ATOMS: atom_id res chain seq x y z
N MET A 1 31.47 7.47 -40.16
CA MET A 1 30.06 7.92 -40.24
C MET A 1 29.07 6.79 -39.90
N GLU A 2 29.46 5.52 -40.02
CA GLU A 2 28.58 4.35 -39.78
C GLU A 2 28.25 4.11 -38.30
N ILE A 3 29.18 4.40 -37.38
CA ILE A 3 28.97 4.19 -35.93
C ILE A 3 27.80 5.04 -35.40
N ILE A 4 27.66 6.27 -35.88
CA ILE A 4 26.59 7.19 -35.47
C ILE A 4 25.23 6.71 -35.99
N SER A 5 25.20 6.09 -37.17
CA SER A 5 23.99 5.48 -37.74
C SER A 5 23.49 4.32 -36.88
N ILE A 6 24.39 3.41 -36.51
CA ILE A 6 24.06 2.23 -35.68
C ILE A 6 23.58 2.66 -34.29
N ILE A 7 24.23 3.66 -33.69
CA ILE A 7 23.82 4.21 -32.39
C ILE A 7 22.42 4.83 -32.46
N ASN A 8 22.12 5.60 -33.52
CA ASN A 8 20.79 6.19 -33.69
C ASN A 8 19.70 5.12 -33.93
N GLU A 9 20.02 4.03 -34.59
CA GLU A 9 19.08 2.94 -34.86
C GLU A 9 18.78 2.11 -33.60
N ILE A 10 19.80 1.88 -32.76
CA ILE A 10 19.63 1.29 -31.42
C ILE A 10 18.83 2.23 -30.51
N ILE A 11 19.10 3.53 -30.51
CA ILE A 11 18.31 4.50 -29.73
C ILE A 11 16.86 4.56 -30.22
N SER A 12 16.62 4.45 -31.53
CA SER A 12 15.28 4.38 -32.11
C SER A 12 14.52 3.12 -31.67
N GLN A 13 15.18 1.95 -31.68
CA GLN A 13 14.57 0.68 -31.27
C GLN A 13 14.40 0.53 -29.75
N TYR A 14 15.40 0.92 -28.95
CA TYR A 14 15.42 0.69 -27.51
C TYR A 14 15.09 1.94 -26.69
N GLY A 15 15.07 3.13 -27.27
CA GLY A 15 14.73 4.37 -26.57
C GLY A 15 13.31 4.35 -26.01
N ILE A 16 12.36 3.78 -26.77
CA ILE A 16 10.97 3.57 -26.31
C ILE A 16 10.94 2.58 -25.14
N PHE A 17 11.76 1.52 -25.19
CA PHE A 17 11.86 0.52 -24.13
C PHE A 17 12.43 1.11 -22.84
N ILE A 18 13.48 1.93 -22.93
CA ILE A 18 14.07 2.63 -21.78
C ILE A 18 13.05 3.56 -21.13
N LEU A 19 12.29 4.30 -21.95
CA LEU A 19 11.25 5.22 -21.48
C LEU A 19 10.12 4.46 -20.79
N ALA A 20 9.67 3.33 -21.35
CA ALA A 20 8.68 2.45 -20.72
C ALA A 20 9.19 1.88 -19.39
N LEU A 21 10.45 1.44 -19.33
CA LEU A 21 11.06 0.92 -18.10
C LEU A 21 11.15 2.00 -17.01
N PHE A 22 11.50 3.22 -17.39
CA PHE A 22 11.57 4.37 -16.49
C PHE A 22 10.19 4.74 -15.93
N VAL A 23 9.15 4.74 -16.77
CA VAL A 23 7.76 4.96 -16.32
C VAL A 23 7.33 3.86 -15.36
N LEU A 24 7.63 2.59 -15.67
CA LEU A 24 7.34 1.46 -14.78
C LEU A 24 8.07 1.61 -13.43
N PHE A 25 9.32 2.02 -13.45
CA PHE A 25 10.12 2.27 -12.25
C PHE A 25 9.52 3.38 -11.38
N ILE A 26 9.10 4.50 -11.98
CA ILE A 26 8.41 5.60 -11.26
C ILE A 26 7.10 5.10 -10.63
N LEU A 27 6.33 4.27 -11.35
CA LEU A 27 5.09 3.70 -10.83
C LEU A 27 5.34 2.82 -9.60
N ILE A 28 6.37 1.97 -9.65
CA ILE A 28 6.78 1.13 -8.51
C ILE A 28 7.21 2.02 -7.33
N LEU A 29 8.08 3.00 -7.57
CA LEU A 29 8.53 3.94 -6.54
C LEU A 29 7.37 4.67 -5.86
N LYS A 30 6.37 5.09 -6.63
CA LYS A 30 5.18 5.78 -6.10
C LYS A 30 4.37 4.89 -5.15
N ILE A 31 4.29 3.58 -5.44
CA ILE A 31 3.63 2.61 -4.57
C ILE A 31 4.45 2.42 -3.30
N VAL A 32 5.76 2.20 -3.44
CA VAL A 32 6.67 2.00 -2.31
C VAL A 32 6.70 3.22 -1.39
N ALA A 33 6.77 4.43 -1.96
CA ALA A 33 6.74 5.69 -1.20
C ALA A 33 5.47 5.84 -0.36
N LYS A 34 4.30 5.43 -0.88
CA LYS A 34 3.05 5.43 -0.10
C LYS A 34 3.09 4.46 1.08
N ILE A 35 3.72 3.30 0.91
CA ILE A 35 3.88 2.31 1.99
C ILE A 35 4.84 2.86 3.05
N ILE A 36 5.98 3.40 2.63
CA ILE A 36 6.96 4.03 3.53
C ILE A 36 6.32 5.18 4.31
N LEU A 37 5.57 6.07 3.66
CA LEU A 37 4.90 7.18 4.33
C LEU A 37 3.96 6.69 5.44
N ARG A 38 3.21 5.62 5.20
CA ARG A 38 2.34 5.02 6.23
C ARG A 38 3.13 4.43 7.39
N ALA A 39 4.24 3.73 7.10
CA ALA A 39 5.12 3.20 8.13
C ALA A 39 5.74 4.32 8.99
N VAL A 40 6.21 5.40 8.36
CA VAL A 40 6.74 6.58 9.04
C VAL A 40 5.67 7.23 9.93
N LEU A 41 4.44 7.37 9.45
CA LEU A 41 3.33 7.90 10.25
C LEU A 41 3.04 7.04 11.49
N ILE A 42 3.12 5.71 11.37
CA ILE A 42 2.99 4.80 12.52
C ILE A 42 4.10 5.05 13.53
N ILE A 43 5.36 5.14 13.07
CA ILE A 43 6.50 5.37 13.95
C ILE A 43 6.36 6.70 14.68
N ILE A 44 6.07 7.78 13.95
CA ILE A 44 5.87 9.12 14.54
C ILE A 44 4.72 9.10 15.57
N SER A 45 3.58 8.51 15.21
CA SER A 45 2.43 8.42 16.12
C SER A 45 2.76 7.60 17.37
N SER A 46 3.51 6.52 17.21
CA SER A 46 3.92 5.63 18.32
C SER A 46 4.91 6.30 19.27
N VAL A 47 5.77 7.19 18.75
CA VAL A 47 6.66 8.00 19.58
C VAL A 47 5.88 9.08 20.31
N ILE A 48 4.95 9.77 19.64
CA ILE A 48 4.18 10.88 20.20
C ILE A 48 3.17 10.42 21.25
N PHE A 49 2.55 9.26 21.04
CA PHE A 49 1.46 8.76 21.88
C PHE A 49 1.79 8.65 23.38
N PRO A 50 2.93 8.07 23.81
CA PRO A 50 3.34 8.04 25.23
C PRO A 50 3.47 9.43 25.87
N PHE A 51 3.92 10.44 25.13
CA PHE A 51 4.03 11.80 25.66
C PHE A 51 2.65 12.43 25.87
N PHE A 52 1.73 12.21 24.92
CA PHE A 52 0.35 12.64 25.06
C PHE A 52 -0.37 11.89 26.19
N SER A 53 -0.16 10.57 26.29
CA SER A 53 -0.86 9.76 27.30
C SER A 53 -0.50 10.18 28.72
N LYS A 54 0.78 10.45 28.97
CA LYS A 54 1.27 10.97 30.24
C LYS A 54 0.71 12.35 30.59
N LYS A 55 0.64 13.26 29.60
CA LYS A 55 0.20 14.65 29.84
C LYS A 55 -1.32 14.80 29.99
N PHE A 56 -2.10 14.07 29.20
CA PHE A 56 -3.56 14.22 29.15
C PHE A 56 -4.30 13.25 30.07
N PHE A 57 -3.85 12.00 30.17
CA PHE A 57 -4.52 10.98 30.98
C PHE A 57 -3.84 10.75 32.33
N GLY A 58 -2.70 11.41 32.60
CA GLY A 58 -1.95 11.25 33.85
C GLY A 58 -1.40 9.85 34.07
N ILE A 59 -1.35 9.01 33.02
CA ILE A 59 -0.88 7.63 33.11
C ILE A 59 0.63 7.69 33.37
N PRO A 60 1.13 7.15 34.50
CA PRO A 60 2.55 7.15 34.83
C PRO A 60 3.26 6.11 33.97
N GLN A 61 3.46 6.44 32.70
CA GLN A 61 4.15 5.58 31.75
C GLN A 61 5.59 6.05 31.59
N GLU A 62 6.53 5.14 31.84
CA GLU A 62 7.94 5.41 31.59
C GLU A 62 8.19 5.45 30.08
N ILE A 63 8.78 6.53 29.60
CA ILE A 63 9.09 6.72 28.18
C ILE A 63 10.44 6.05 27.91
N THR A 64 10.41 4.72 27.78
CA THR A 64 11.58 3.92 27.42
C THR A 64 11.52 3.50 25.96
N ILE A 65 12.68 3.11 25.40
CA ILE A 65 12.77 2.58 24.03
C ILE A 65 11.89 1.34 23.86
N GLN A 66 11.80 0.48 24.87
CA GLN A 66 10.92 -0.70 24.86
C GLN A 66 9.44 -0.33 24.74
N THR A 67 8.99 0.69 25.47
CA THR A 67 7.61 1.17 25.41
C THR A 67 7.27 1.71 24.02
N ILE A 68 8.16 2.51 23.44
CA ILE A 68 7.99 3.04 22.08
C ILE A 68 7.94 1.90 21.07
N LEU A 69 8.85 0.92 21.17
CA LEU A 69 8.89 -0.23 20.27
C LEU A 69 7.58 -1.05 20.34
N SER A 70 7.04 -1.27 21.54
CA SER A 70 5.75 -1.95 21.73
C SER A 70 4.61 -1.23 21.03
N PHE A 71 4.57 0.11 21.09
CA PHE A 71 3.56 0.90 20.36
C PHE A 71 3.75 0.84 18.84
N VAL A 72 5.00 0.84 18.36
CA VAL A 72 5.30 0.68 16.93
C VAL A 72 4.81 -0.68 16.43
N ILE A 73 5.13 -1.76 17.16
CA ILE A 73 4.67 -3.12 16.85
C ILE A 73 3.14 -3.17 16.84
N LEU A 74 2.50 -2.62 17.85
CA LEU A 74 1.04 -2.55 17.94
C LEU A 74 0.43 -1.79 16.75
N GLY A 75 1.03 -0.67 16.34
CA GLY A 75 0.62 0.08 15.15
C GLY A 75 0.72 -0.74 13.86
N PHE A 76 1.79 -1.52 13.69
CA PHE A 76 1.93 -2.44 12.55
C PHE A 76 0.91 -3.59 12.60
N ILE A 77 0.60 -4.14 13.78
CA ILE A 77 -0.43 -5.17 13.94
C ILE A 77 -1.80 -4.62 13.52
N ILE A 78 -2.17 -3.42 14.00
CA ILE A 78 -3.43 -2.76 13.63
C ILE A 78 -3.50 -2.52 12.12
N LEU A 79 -2.39 -2.06 11.51
CA LEU A 79 -2.31 -1.90 10.06
C LEU A 79 -2.53 -3.25 9.34
N GLY A 80 -1.93 -4.33 9.83
CA GLY A 80 -2.12 -5.68 9.30
C GLY A 80 -3.58 -6.15 9.38
N VAL A 81 -4.22 -5.98 10.53
CA VAL A 81 -5.64 -6.30 10.74
C VAL A 81 -6.53 -5.48 9.80
N TYR A 82 -6.24 -4.19 9.63
CA TYR A 82 -6.97 -3.32 8.69
C TYR A 82 -6.89 -3.85 7.25
N TYR A 83 -5.70 -4.23 6.79
CA TYR A 83 -5.54 -4.80 5.44
C TYR A 83 -6.23 -6.15 5.31
N PHE A 84 -6.16 -7.00 6.33
CA PHE A 84 -6.84 -8.29 6.34
C PHE A 84 -8.37 -8.14 6.22
N LEU A 85 -8.96 -7.27 7.05
CA LEU A 85 -10.39 -6.93 6.96
C LEU A 85 -10.77 -6.36 5.60
N LYS A 86 -9.92 -5.50 5.03
CA LYS A 86 -10.15 -4.92 3.70
C LYS A 86 -10.14 -5.98 2.59
N ILE A 87 -9.28 -6.99 2.70
CA ILE A 87 -9.24 -8.12 1.77
C ILE A 87 -10.52 -8.96 1.91
N LEU A 88 -10.90 -9.30 3.15
CA LEU A 88 -12.15 -10.02 3.42
C LEU A 88 -13.36 -9.29 2.84
N TRP A 89 -13.43 -7.97 3.02
CA TRP A 89 -14.48 -7.13 2.46
C TRP A 89 -14.53 -7.21 0.93
N LYS A 90 -13.37 -7.10 0.27
CA LYS A 90 -13.31 -7.24 -1.20
C LYS A 90 -13.76 -8.62 -1.68
N ILE A 91 -13.41 -9.67 -0.94
CA ILE A 91 -13.83 -11.03 -1.26
C ILE A 91 -15.36 -11.13 -1.11
N SER A 92 -15.94 -10.63 -0.03
CA SER A 92 -17.40 -10.64 0.16
C SER A 92 -18.13 -9.84 -0.92
N GLU A 93 -17.61 -8.68 -1.31
CA GLU A 93 -18.18 -7.85 -2.38
C GLU A 93 -18.12 -8.56 -3.73
N THR A 94 -17.00 -9.25 -4.02
CA THR A 94 -16.85 -10.05 -5.25
C THR A 94 -17.84 -11.22 -5.29
N ILE A 95 -18.04 -11.90 -4.16
CA ILE A 95 -19.01 -12.99 -4.03
C ILE A 95 -20.43 -12.46 -4.20
N ALA A 96 -20.79 -11.35 -3.55
CA ALA A 96 -22.10 -10.72 -3.68
C ALA A 96 -22.40 -10.34 -5.14
N ASN A 97 -21.47 -9.65 -5.80
CA ASN A 97 -21.58 -9.29 -7.22
C ASN A 97 -21.67 -10.51 -8.16
N THR A 98 -21.06 -11.63 -7.78
CA THR A 98 -21.13 -12.87 -8.56
C THR A 98 -22.47 -13.57 -8.39
N ILE A 99 -22.98 -13.63 -7.14
CA ILE A 99 -24.31 -14.19 -6.83
C ILE A 99 -25.41 -13.36 -7.51
N GLU A 100 -25.31 -12.05 -7.49
CA GLU A 100 -26.26 -11.14 -8.15
C GLU A 100 -26.28 -11.35 -9.67
N LYS A 101 -25.10 -11.45 -10.31
CA LYS A 101 -24.98 -11.79 -11.74
C LYS A 101 -25.52 -13.18 -12.11
N ILE A 102 -25.42 -14.16 -11.21
CA ILE A 102 -25.97 -15.50 -11.43
C ILE A 102 -27.51 -15.46 -11.28
N SER A 103 -28.02 -14.73 -10.29
CA SER A 103 -29.46 -14.56 -10.06
C SER A 103 -30.18 -13.84 -11.22
N GLU A 104 -29.56 -12.80 -11.79
CA GLU A 104 -30.07 -12.13 -13.00
C GLU A 104 -30.13 -13.06 -14.22
N LYS A 105 -29.10 -13.90 -14.42
CA LYS A 105 -29.05 -14.87 -15.52
C LYS A 105 -30.13 -15.95 -15.41
N GLU A 106 -30.50 -16.38 -14.21
CA GLU A 106 -31.60 -17.33 -14.00
C GLU A 106 -32.98 -16.72 -14.24
N LYS A 107 -33.20 -15.46 -13.82
CA LYS A 107 -34.46 -14.76 -14.10
C LYS A 107 -34.70 -14.53 -15.59
N CYS A 108 -33.64 -14.34 -16.38
CA CYS A 108 -33.75 -14.12 -17.82
C CYS A 108 -34.00 -15.42 -18.62
N LYS A 109 -33.72 -16.60 -18.06
CA LYS A 109 -34.01 -17.92 -18.68
C LYS A 109 -35.42 -18.44 -18.40
N LYS A 110 -36.15 -17.85 -17.46
CA LYS A 110 -37.52 -18.24 -17.07
C LYS A 110 -38.62 -17.37 -17.71
N LYS A 111 -38.25 -16.42 -18.57
CA LYS A 111 -39.16 -15.63 -19.42
C LYS A 111 -39.09 -16.14 -20.84
#